data_AF-G9ICX2-F1
#
_entry.id   AF-G9ICX2-F1
#
_cell.length_a   1.000
_cell.length_b   1.000
_cell.length_c   1.000
_cell.angle_alpha   90.00
_cell.angle_beta   90.00
_cell.angle_gamma   90.00
#
_symmetry.space_group_name_H-M   'P 1'
#
loop_
_entity.id
_entity.type
_entity.pdbx_description
1 polymer ?
#
loop_
_entity_poly.entity_id
_entity_poly.type
_entity_poly.pdbx_seq_one_letter_code
_entity_poly.pdbx_strand_id
1 'polypeptide(L)'
;ALPRGTGIVTRCPLVLKLKRVKNGTPWYGILSYQNKIKVELESPAEVGDAVAKAQNALAGQGKGISHEMINLEICSTNVPDLTLIDLPGIARVATGNQSQDIEEQIKKLIETFIKKQETINLVVVPANVDIATT
;
A
#
# COMPACT_ATOMS: atom_id res chain seq x y z
N ALA A 1 7.69 7.43 -6.09
CA ALA A 1 7.69 7.12 -4.64
C ALA A 1 6.27 6.79 -4.21
N LEU A 2 6.06 5.91 -3.23
CA LEU A 2 4.72 5.66 -2.67
C LEU A 2 4.17 6.93 -1.99
N PRO A 3 2.84 7.12 -1.90
CA PRO A 3 2.25 8.29 -1.26
C PRO A 3 2.81 8.49 0.15
N ARG A 4 3.16 9.73 0.51
CA ARG A 4 3.64 10.13 1.84
C ARG A 4 2.84 11.37 2.29
N GLY A 5 2.49 11.47 3.57
CA GLY A 5 1.71 12.59 4.09
C GLY A 5 1.39 12.47 5.59
N THR A 6 0.68 13.46 6.13
CA THR A 6 0.17 13.47 7.50
C THR A 6 -1.25 12.91 7.54
N GLY A 7 -1.52 11.88 8.37
CA GLY A 7 -2.83 11.21 8.49
C GLY A 7 -2.82 9.77 7.92
N ILE A 8 -4.00 9.22 7.58
CA ILE A 8 -4.07 7.93 6.86
C ILE A 8 -3.65 8.16 5.41
N VAL A 9 -2.41 7.80 5.11
CA VAL A 9 -1.83 7.94 3.77
C VAL A 9 -2.22 6.75 2.89
N THR A 10 -2.15 5.54 3.44
CA THR A 10 -2.55 4.30 2.75
C THR A 10 -4.00 3.97 3.10
N ARG A 11 -4.91 4.11 2.11
CA ARG A 11 -6.36 3.88 2.28
C ARG A 11 -6.85 2.55 1.69
N CYS A 12 -5.99 1.82 1.01
CA CYS A 12 -6.27 0.53 0.39
C CYS A 12 -5.00 -0.31 0.52
N PRO A 13 -5.09 -1.63 0.76
CA PRO A 13 -3.92 -2.50 0.68
C PRO A 13 -3.21 -2.35 -0.67
N LEU A 14 -1.90 -2.13 -0.65
CA LEU A 14 -1.06 -2.07 -1.83
C LEU A 14 -0.09 -3.25 -1.84
N VAL A 15 -0.28 -4.18 -2.78
CA VAL A 15 0.63 -5.28 -3.02
C VAL A 15 1.68 -4.82 -4.02
N LEU A 16 2.89 -4.53 -3.54
CA LEU A 16 4.05 -4.18 -4.36
C LEU A 16 4.87 -5.43 -4.65
N LYS A 17 4.88 -5.87 -5.90
CA LYS A 17 5.74 -6.95 -6.38
C LYS A 17 6.92 -6.36 -7.15
N LEU A 18 8.11 -6.56 -6.64
CA LEU A 18 9.36 -6.26 -7.32
C LEU A 18 9.84 -7.53 -8.02
N LYS A 19 10.15 -7.41 -9.31
CA LYS A 19 10.68 -8.49 -10.12
C LYS A 19 11.98 -8.07 -10.79
N ARG A 20 13.04 -8.81 -10.54
CA ARG A 20 14.31 -8.60 -11.21
C ARG A 20 14.21 -9.07 -12.66
N VAL A 21 14.60 -8.21 -13.59
CA VAL A 21 14.69 -8.56 -15.03
C VAL A 21 16.14 -8.58 -15.50
N LYS A 22 16.36 -9.20 -16.67
CA LYS A 22 17.69 -9.33 -17.27
C LYS A 22 18.23 -7.96 -17.70
N ASN A 23 19.56 -7.83 -17.72
CA ASN A 23 20.22 -6.63 -18.24
C ASN A 23 19.78 -6.36 -19.68
N GLY A 24 19.43 -5.10 -19.96
CA GLY A 24 18.90 -4.67 -21.25
C GLY A 24 17.37 -4.58 -21.32
N THR A 25 16.63 -5.11 -20.33
CA THR A 25 15.19 -4.85 -20.23
C THR A 25 14.96 -3.48 -19.58
N PRO A 26 14.16 -2.59 -20.20
CA PRO A 26 13.83 -1.30 -19.60
C PRO A 26 12.97 -1.48 -18.35
N TRP A 27 12.95 -0.45 -17.50
CA TRP A 27 12.01 -0.40 -16.38
C TRP A 27 10.58 -0.37 -16.92
N TYR A 28 9.67 -1.12 -16.29
CA TYR A 28 8.25 -0.97 -16.52
C TYR A 28 7.46 -1.33 -15.26
N GLY A 29 6.29 -0.73 -15.13
CA GLY A 29 5.36 -0.99 -14.03
C GLY A 29 3.99 -1.38 -14.56
N ILE A 30 3.28 -2.21 -13.80
CA ILE A 30 1.89 -2.56 -14.06
C ILE A 30 1.12 -2.34 -12.76
N LEU A 31 0.19 -1.40 -12.78
CA LEU A 31 -0.76 -1.19 -11.69
C LEU A 31 -2.12 -1.78 -12.07
N SER A 32 -2.73 -2.56 -11.18
CA SER A 32 -4.07 -3.10 -11.39
C SER A 32 -4.94 -3.09 -10.14
N TYR A 33 -6.24 -2.90 -10.33
CA TYR A 33 -7.25 -2.87 -9.27
C TYR A 33 -8.64 -3.24 -9.84
N GLN A 34 -9.61 -3.54 -8.96
CA GLN A 34 -10.98 -3.95 -9.32
C GLN A 34 -11.07 -5.18 -10.26
N ASN A 35 -10.01 -6.00 -10.35
CA ASN A 35 -9.89 -7.12 -11.30
C ASN A 35 -10.21 -6.76 -12.77
N LYS A 36 -10.17 -5.48 -13.13
CA LYS A 36 -10.61 -4.98 -14.44
C LYS A 36 -9.70 -3.89 -14.97
N ILE A 37 -9.15 -3.05 -14.09
CA ILE A 37 -8.34 -1.91 -14.51
C ILE A 37 -6.88 -2.31 -14.47
N LYS A 38 -6.17 -2.03 -15.57
CA LYS A 38 -4.73 -2.21 -15.73
C LYS A 38 -4.15 -0.93 -16.30
N VAL A 39 -3.11 -0.40 -15.65
CA VAL A 39 -2.38 0.79 -16.06
C VAL A 39 -0.93 0.38 -16.23
N GLU A 40 -0.40 0.59 -17.42
CA GLU A 40 1.03 0.38 -17.71
C GLU A 40 1.76 1.69 -17.40
N LEU A 41 2.91 1.56 -16.75
CA LEU A 41 3.75 2.67 -16.31
C LEU A 41 5.10 2.53 -17.01
N GLU A 42 5.57 3.63 -17.59
CA GLU A 42 6.85 3.67 -18.31
C GLU A 42 7.98 4.23 -17.45
N SER A 43 7.64 4.99 -16.40
CA SER A 43 8.62 5.54 -15.46
C SER A 43 8.24 5.37 -13.98
N PRO A 44 9.24 5.29 -13.06
CA PRO A 44 9.00 5.31 -11.61
C PRO A 44 8.31 6.57 -11.09
N ALA A 45 8.32 7.66 -11.85
CA ALA A 45 7.70 8.93 -11.48
C ALA A 45 6.16 8.82 -11.50
N GLU A 46 5.59 8.04 -12.42
CA GLU A 46 4.15 7.87 -12.57
C GLU A 46 3.51 7.04 -11.45
N VAL A 47 4.30 6.23 -10.74
CA VAL A 47 3.82 5.31 -9.70
C VAL A 47 3.01 6.04 -8.63
N GLY A 48 3.49 7.20 -8.16
CA GLY A 48 2.82 7.96 -7.09
C GLY A 48 1.41 8.39 -7.49
N ASP A 49 1.29 8.99 -8.67
CA ASP A 49 0.03 9.49 -9.21
C ASP A 49 -0.92 8.34 -9.57
N ALA A 50 -0.40 7.23 -10.12
CA ALA A 50 -1.20 6.06 -10.46
C ALA A 50 -1.79 5.40 -9.20
N VAL A 51 -1.00 5.25 -8.14
CA VAL A 51 -1.47 4.72 -6.84
C VAL A 51 -2.51 5.66 -6.22
N ALA A 52 -2.27 6.97 -6.22
CA ALA A 52 -3.21 7.95 -5.67
C ALA A 52 -4.56 7.94 -6.42
N LYS A 53 -4.54 7.84 -7.76
CA LYS A 53 -5.75 7.70 -8.58
C LYS A 53 -6.51 6.42 -8.25
N ALA A 54 -5.81 5.29 -8.13
CA ALA A 54 -6.42 4.01 -7.78
C ALA A 54 -7.04 4.04 -6.37
N GLN A 55 -6.35 4.62 -5.37
CA GLN A 55 -6.91 4.80 -4.03
C GLN A 55 -8.17 5.67 -4.03
N ASN A 56 -8.20 6.75 -4.81
CA ASN A 56 -9.39 7.60 -4.95
C ASN A 56 -10.56 6.87 -5.63
N ALA A 57 -10.28 6.00 -6.60
CA ALA A 57 -11.29 5.20 -7.27
C ALA A 57 -11.91 4.14 -6.33
N LEU A 58 -11.09 3.53 -5.47
CA LEU A 58 -11.52 2.45 -4.55
C LEU A 58 -12.15 2.95 -3.26
N ALA A 59 -11.58 3.98 -2.64
CA ALA A 59 -11.99 4.48 -1.33
C ALA A 59 -12.80 5.80 -1.40
N GLY A 60 -13.02 6.33 -2.61
CA GLY A 60 -13.67 7.61 -2.84
C GLY A 60 -12.77 8.83 -2.57
N GLN A 61 -13.30 10.03 -2.86
CA GLN A 61 -12.66 11.30 -2.53
C GLN A 61 -12.93 11.66 -1.07
N GLY A 62 -12.27 10.96 -0.15
CA GLY A 62 -12.44 11.16 1.29
C GLY A 62 -11.47 10.33 2.14
N LYS A 63 -11.72 10.29 3.45
CA LYS A 63 -10.89 9.54 4.43
C LYS A 63 -11.31 8.07 4.62
N GLY A 64 -12.12 7.55 3.70
CA GLY A 64 -12.57 6.15 3.71
C GLY A 64 -11.43 5.17 3.47
N ILE A 65 -11.64 3.92 3.85
CA ILE A 65 -10.73 2.80 3.60
C ILE A 65 -11.47 1.79 2.74
N SER A 66 -10.76 1.16 1.82
CA SER A 66 -11.27 0.05 1.02
C SER A 66 -10.52 -1.24 1.33
N HIS A 67 -11.23 -2.35 1.36
CA HIS A 67 -10.64 -3.68 1.45
C HIS A 67 -10.15 -4.19 0.09
N GLU A 68 -10.47 -3.49 -1.00
CA GLU A 68 -9.97 -3.84 -2.33
C GLU A 68 -8.47 -3.57 -2.46
N MET A 69 -7.76 -4.53 -3.04
CA MET A 69 -6.31 -4.47 -3.19
C MET A 69 -5.91 -3.75 -4.48
N ILE A 70 -4.89 -2.91 -4.38
CA ILE A 70 -4.14 -2.37 -5.52
C ILE A 70 -2.92 -3.27 -5.69
N ASN A 71 -2.71 -3.80 -6.89
CA ASN A 71 -1.50 -4.55 -7.23
C ASN A 71 -0.58 -3.65 -8.05
N LEU A 72 0.68 -3.58 -7.67
CA LEU A 72 1.72 -2.84 -8.38
C LEU A 72 2.89 -3.80 -8.62
N GLU A 73 3.07 -4.22 -9.86
CA GLU A 73 4.24 -4.99 -10.28
C GLU A 73 5.27 -4.03 -10.89
N ILE A 74 6.50 -4.04 -10.38
CA ILE A 74 7.62 -3.25 -10.89
C ILE A 74 8.71 -4.20 -11.35
N CYS A 75 9.10 -4.07 -12.61
CA CYS A 75 10.17 -4.84 -13.23
C CYS A 75 11.38 -3.94 -13.46
N SER A 76 12.54 -4.32 -12.90
CA SER A 76 13.78 -3.57 -13.07
C SER A 76 15.01 -4.47 -12.90
N THR A 77 16.14 -4.10 -13.51
CA THR A 77 17.42 -4.78 -13.29
C THR A 77 17.97 -4.57 -11.88
N ASN A 78 17.57 -3.48 -11.22
CA ASN A 78 18.14 -3.01 -9.96
C ASN A 78 17.29 -3.31 -8.72
N VAL A 79 16.25 -4.13 -8.84
CA VAL A 79 15.40 -4.54 -7.71
C VAL A 79 15.64 -6.01 -7.35
N PRO A 80 15.38 -6.42 -6.10
CA PRO A 80 15.29 -7.83 -5.74
C PRO A 80 13.94 -8.41 -6.17
N ASP A 81 13.86 -9.74 -6.22
CA ASP A 81 12.57 -10.43 -6.27
C ASP A 81 11.95 -10.41 -4.87
N LEU A 82 10.94 -9.57 -4.68
CA LEU A 82 10.32 -9.33 -3.37
C LEU A 82 8.86 -8.93 -3.54
N THR A 83 7.99 -9.43 -2.65
CA THR A 83 6.62 -8.93 -2.53
C THR A 83 6.46 -8.25 -1.17
N LEU A 84 6.00 -7.01 -1.19
CA LEU A 84 5.68 -6.20 -0.03
C LEU A 84 4.19 -5.89 -0.05
N ILE A 85 3.56 -5.89 1.12
CA ILE A 85 2.17 -5.48 1.26
C ILE A 85 2.15 -4.28 2.19
N ASP A 86 1.78 -3.13 1.66
CA ASP A 86 1.54 -1.92 2.45
C ASP A 86 0.07 -1.89 2.87
N LEU A 87 -0.17 -1.80 4.18
CA LEU A 87 -1.49 -1.86 4.78
C LEU A 87 -1.87 -0.50 5.36
N PRO A 88 -3.17 -0.16 5.43
CA PRO A 88 -3.60 1.05 6.12
C PRO A 88 -3.06 1.11 7.56
N GLY A 89 -2.43 2.22 7.92
CA GLY A 89 -1.89 2.42 9.27
C GLY A 89 -3.01 2.56 10.30
N ILE A 90 -2.79 1.99 11.49
CA ILE A 90 -3.72 2.13 12.62
C ILE A 90 -3.70 3.59 13.09
N ALA A 91 -4.73 4.35 12.77
CA ALA A 91 -4.87 5.72 13.26
C ALA A 91 -5.37 5.69 14.72
N ARG A 92 -4.51 6.10 15.67
CA ARG A 92 -4.89 6.19 17.10
C ARG A 92 -5.83 7.35 17.41
N VAL A 93 -5.93 8.33 16.51
CA VAL A 93 -6.84 9.47 16.64
C VAL A 93 -7.64 9.57 15.35
N ALA A 94 -8.94 9.30 15.42
CA ALA A 94 -9.85 9.55 14.31
C ALA A 94 -9.80 11.04 13.96
N THR A 95 -9.34 11.38 12.76
CA THR A 95 -9.33 12.77 12.32
C THR A 95 -10.54 13.02 11.43
N GLY A 96 -11.57 13.68 11.95
CA GLY A 96 -12.76 14.12 11.17
C GLY A 96 -13.76 12.99 10.85
N ASN A 97 -14.36 13.02 9.65
CA ASN A 97 -15.47 12.17 9.15
C ASN A 97 -15.18 10.65 9.01
N GLN A 98 -14.31 10.08 9.83
CA GLN A 98 -14.08 8.63 9.85
C GLN A 98 -15.18 7.96 10.69
N SER A 99 -15.66 6.80 10.25
CA SER A 99 -16.64 6.04 11.02
C SER A 99 -16.01 5.53 12.32
N GLN A 100 -16.83 5.39 13.37
CA GLN A 100 -16.34 4.97 14.69
C GLN A 100 -15.68 3.58 14.69
N ASP A 101 -15.95 2.76 13.67
CA ASP A 101 -15.46 1.40 13.49
C ASP A 101 -14.21 1.28 12.59
N ILE A 102 -13.64 2.40 12.10
CA ILE A 102 -12.51 2.38 11.16
C ILE A 102 -11.29 1.64 11.72
N GLU A 103 -11.04 1.78 13.03
CA GLU A 103 -9.93 1.10 13.70
C GLU A 103 -10.12 -0.42 13.69
N GLU A 104 -11.34 -0.89 13.96
CA GLU A 104 -11.68 -2.31 13.94
C GLU A 104 -11.58 -2.88 12.52
N GLN A 105 -12.02 -2.12 11.51
CA GLN A 105 -11.88 -2.50 10.10
C GLN A 105 -10.40 -2.64 9.68
N ILE A 106 -9.55 -1.69 10.07
CA ILE A 106 -8.10 -1.75 9.81
C ILE A 106 -7.49 -2.96 10.50
N LYS A 107 -7.79 -3.19 11.79
CA LYS A 107 -7.26 -4.35 12.53
C LYS A 107 -7.68 -5.67 11.89
N LYS A 108 -8.95 -5.83 11.55
CA LYS A 108 -9.46 -7.03 10.85
C LYS A 108 -8.74 -7.25 9.52
N LEU A 109 -8.53 -6.18 8.75
CA LEU A 109 -7.79 -6.23 7.50
C LEU A 109 -6.34 -6.68 7.72
N ILE A 110 -5.61 -6.06 8.66
CA ILE A 110 -4.23 -6.43 8.99
C ILE A 110 -4.15 -7.89 9.43
N GLU A 111 -5.07 -8.35 10.28
CA GLU A 111 -5.15 -9.73 10.75
C GLU A 111 -5.19 -10.76 9.62
N THR A 112 -5.82 -10.44 8.48
CA THR A 112 -5.86 -11.35 7.31
C THR A 112 -4.49 -11.59 6.68
N PHE A 113 -3.55 -10.66 6.86
CA PHE A 113 -2.19 -10.75 6.32
C PHE A 113 -1.22 -11.33 7.35
N ILE A 114 -1.23 -10.82 8.59
CA ILE A 114 -0.23 -11.19 9.61
C ILE A 114 -0.41 -12.62 10.17
N LYS A 115 -1.60 -13.23 10.00
CA LYS A 115 -1.88 -14.61 10.46
C LYS A 115 -1.27 -15.69 9.56
N LYS A 116 -0.79 -15.33 8.36
CA LYS A 116 -0.18 -16.29 7.43
C LYS A 116 1.24 -16.63 7.89
N GLN A 117 1.53 -17.91 8.08
CA GLN A 117 2.82 -18.39 8.60
C GLN A 117 4.03 -17.97 7.75
N GLU A 118 3.85 -17.79 6.45
CA GLU A 118 4.90 -17.40 5.52
C GLU A 118 5.13 -15.88 5.44
N THR A 119 4.35 -15.08 6.19
CA THR A 119 4.43 -13.61 6.14
C THR A 119 5.43 -13.08 7.15
N ILE A 120 6.39 -12.27 6.67
CA ILE A 120 7.31 -11.52 7.53
C ILE A 120 6.64 -10.21 7.93
N ASN A 121 6.45 -10.00 9.25
CA ASN A 121 5.85 -8.78 9.79
C ASN A 121 6.93 -7.70 10.02
N LEU A 122 6.92 -6.64 9.21
CA LEU A 122 7.80 -5.49 9.38
C LEU A 122 7.10 -4.41 10.19
N VAL A 123 7.44 -4.27 11.49
CA VAL A 123 6.88 -3.24 12.38
C VAL A 123 7.78 -2.01 12.36
N VAL A 124 7.24 -0.87 11.92
CA VAL A 124 7.97 0.41 11.85
C VAL A 124 7.57 1.27 13.05
N VAL A 125 8.53 1.52 13.96
CA VAL A 125 8.32 2.37 15.14
C VAL A 125 9.15 3.65 14.98
N PRO A 126 8.54 4.84 15.14
CA PRO A 126 9.29 6.09 15.17
C PRO A 126 10.30 6.08 16.32
N ALA A 127 11.55 6.48 16.06
CA ALA A 127 12.60 6.46 17.07
C ALA A 127 12.35 7.41 18.27
N ASN A 128 11.42 8.34 18.13
CA ASN A 128 11.06 9.33 19.14
C ASN A 128 9.86 8.92 20.02
N VAL A 129 9.35 7.69 19.89
CA VAL A 129 8.20 7.18 20.65
C VAL A 129 8.63 5.92 21.41
N ASP A 130 8.19 5.79 22.66
CA ASP A 130 8.45 4.60 23.47
C ASP A 130 7.68 3.39 22.92
N ILE A 131 8.39 2.27 22.75
CA ILE A 131 7.86 1.01 22.22
C ILE A 131 6.76 0.44 23.13
N ALA A 132 6.82 0.70 24.45
CA ALA A 132 5.78 0.27 25.39
C ALA A 132 4.46 1.03 25.22
N THR A 133 4.51 2.22 24.59
CA THR A 133 3.35 3.06 24.34
C THR A 133 2.86 3.04 22.90
N THR A 134 3.49 2.29 21.99
CA THR A 134 3.12 2.19 20.57
C THR A 134 2.06 1.12 20.36
#